data_AF-A0A3Q9A260-F1
#
_entry.id   AF-A0A3Q9A260-F1
#
_cell.length_a   1.000
_cell.length_b   1.000
_cell.length_c   1.000
_cell.angle_alpha   90.00
_cell.angle_beta   90.00
_cell.angle_gamma   90.00
#
_symmetry.space_group_name_H-M   'P 1'
#
loop_
_entity.id
_entity.type
_entity.pdbx_description
1 polymer ?
#
loop_
_entity_poly.entity_id
_entity_poly.type
_entity_poly.pdbx_seq_one_letter_code
_entity_poly.pdbx_strand_id
1 'polypeptide(L)'
;MTFSCIRKLAFSGLIVVVQSSCVVPDDTSRIAKIDPTAAAARKEMVGLSEADVRMCAGFPTATADAGGSGQIWTYKRVVQRGNLSIVVPTLSVGPVPALGGSLNVAPGGYCDTQVRMVGGRVAEVAYAGDNNLPNRRDALCVSTVDACVAYARQHRPAPK
;
A
#
# COMPACT_ATOMS: atom_id res chain seq x y z
N MET A 1 1.89 15.88 -18.60
CA MET A 1 0.58 16.14 -19.24
C MET A 1 -0.22 17.05 -18.33
N THR A 2 -0.84 18.04 -18.95
CA THR A 2 -1.49 19.23 -18.38
C THR A 2 -2.44 18.92 -17.22
N PHE A 3 -2.19 19.53 -16.05
CA PHE A 3 -3.24 19.80 -15.08
C PHE A 3 -4.22 20.79 -15.72
N SER A 4 -5.32 20.29 -16.29
CA SER A 4 -6.43 21.17 -16.66
C SER A 4 -7.35 21.32 -15.44
N CYS A 5 -6.87 22.07 -14.44
CA CYS A 5 -7.76 22.78 -13.55
C CYS A 5 -7.69 24.23 -14.03
N ILE A 6 -8.56 24.56 -14.99
CA ILE A 6 -8.63 25.89 -15.61
C ILE A 6 -8.82 26.92 -14.49
N ARG A 7 -7.79 27.73 -14.29
CA ARG A 7 -7.77 28.82 -13.32
C ARG A 7 -8.19 30.10 -14.05
N LYS A 8 -9.40 30.56 -13.71
CA LYS A 8 -9.96 31.93 -13.83
C LYS A 8 -10.32 32.46 -15.22
N LEU A 9 -11.58 32.88 -15.38
CA LEU A 9 -11.96 34.30 -15.55
C LEU A 9 -13.47 34.47 -15.30
N ALA A 10 -13.82 35.69 -14.90
CA ALA A 10 -15.06 36.09 -14.23
C ALA A 10 -16.30 36.23 -15.14
N PHE A 11 -17.44 36.40 -14.46
CA PHE A 11 -18.69 37.07 -14.85
C PHE A 11 -19.86 36.28 -15.45
N SER A 12 -20.99 36.45 -14.74
CA SER A 12 -22.40 36.34 -15.15
C SER A 12 -23.03 34.97 -15.45
N GLY A 13 -23.79 34.51 -14.45
CA GLY A 13 -25.22 34.22 -14.68
C GLY A 13 -25.56 32.96 -15.47
N LEU A 14 -25.29 31.78 -14.90
CA LEU A 14 -26.22 30.64 -14.87
C LEU A 14 -25.57 29.58 -13.99
N ILE A 15 -26.18 29.27 -12.83
CA ILE A 15 -25.69 28.21 -11.94
C ILE A 15 -26.07 26.87 -12.57
N VAL A 16 -25.21 26.37 -13.46
CA VAL A 16 -25.18 24.94 -13.79
C VAL A 16 -24.27 24.30 -12.74
N VAL A 17 -24.88 23.61 -11.76
CA VAL A 17 -24.16 22.79 -10.79
C VAL A 17 -23.63 21.58 -11.54
N VAL A 18 -22.50 21.73 -12.23
CA VAL A 18 -21.73 20.59 -12.72
C VAL A 18 -21.18 19.91 -11.47
N GLN A 19 -21.77 18.78 -11.10
CA GLN A 19 -21.19 17.93 -10.06
C GLN A 19 -19.84 17.44 -10.56
N SER A 20 -18.79 18.16 -10.19
CA SER A 20 -17.42 17.71 -10.34
C SER A 20 -17.20 16.55 -9.37
N SER A 21 -17.64 15.36 -9.75
CA SER A 21 -17.28 14.12 -9.07
C SER A 21 -15.77 13.98 -9.17
N CYS A 22 -15.06 14.23 -8.07
CA CYS A 22 -13.66 13.88 -7.97
C CYS A 22 -13.55 12.36 -7.98
N VAL A 23 -13.46 11.76 -9.16
CA VAL A 23 -13.10 10.35 -9.28
C VAL A 23 -11.62 10.27 -8.93
N VAL A 24 -11.31 9.60 -7.82
CA VAL A 24 -9.93 9.27 -7.47
C VAL A 24 -9.38 8.42 -8.63
N PRO A 25 -8.25 8.81 -9.26
CA PRO A 25 -7.70 8.03 -10.36
C PRO A 25 -7.44 6.59 -9.91
N ASP A 26 -7.80 5.61 -10.74
CA ASP A 26 -7.52 4.19 -10.47
C ASP A 26 -6.02 3.92 -10.30
N ASP A 27 -5.17 4.79 -10.89
CA ASP A 27 -3.72 4.72 -10.76
C ASP A 27 -3.15 5.93 -10.00
N THR A 28 -2.87 5.74 -8.71
CA THR A 28 -2.19 6.72 -7.85
C THR A 28 -0.67 6.52 -7.81
N SER A 29 -0.10 5.60 -8.60
CA SER A 29 1.30 5.17 -8.49
C SER A 29 2.33 6.29 -8.65
N ARG A 30 1.99 7.37 -9.38
CA ARG A 30 2.85 8.55 -9.57
C ARG A 30 2.82 9.56 -8.42
N ILE A 31 1.81 9.50 -7.56
CA ILE A 31 1.55 10.50 -6.50
C ILE A 31 1.68 9.87 -5.11
N ALA A 32 1.26 8.62 -4.96
CA ALA A 32 1.32 7.89 -3.72
C ALA A 32 2.77 7.54 -3.35
N LYS A 33 3.18 7.92 -2.14
CA LYS A 33 4.49 7.57 -1.59
C LYS A 33 4.51 6.07 -1.28
N ILE A 34 5.65 5.43 -1.49
CA ILE A 34 5.86 4.05 -1.00
C ILE A 34 5.75 4.05 0.52
N ASP A 35 5.10 3.03 1.07
CA ASP A 35 5.05 2.84 2.51
C ASP A 35 6.47 2.70 3.09
N PRO A 36 6.82 3.44 4.16
CA PRO A 36 8.18 3.43 4.70
C PRO A 36 8.62 2.06 5.20
N THR A 37 7.71 1.25 5.73
CA THR A 37 8.05 -0.10 6.23
C THR A 37 8.28 -1.05 5.06
N ALA A 38 7.43 -1.00 4.03
CA ALA A 38 7.65 -1.75 2.80
C ALA A 38 8.95 -1.33 2.08
N ALA A 39 9.26 -0.03 2.07
CA ALA A 39 10.52 0.47 1.54
C ALA A 39 11.73 0.03 2.38
N ALA A 40 11.59 0.03 3.71
CA ALA A 40 12.63 -0.43 4.62
C ALA A 40 12.92 -1.91 4.42
N ALA A 41 11.90 -2.77 4.30
CA ALA A 41 12.06 -4.20 4.09
C ALA A 41 12.98 -4.57 2.92
N ARG A 42 12.93 -3.81 1.81
CA ARG A 42 13.82 -4.00 0.65
C ARG A 42 15.31 -3.87 0.98
N LYS A 43 15.66 -3.18 2.06
CA LYS A 43 17.04 -2.97 2.51
C LYS A 43 17.34 -3.69 3.83
N GLU A 44 16.38 -3.68 4.74
CA GLU A 44 16.53 -4.17 6.11
C GLU A 44 16.55 -5.70 6.15
N MET A 45 15.71 -6.37 5.35
CA MET A 45 15.60 -7.84 5.37
C MET A 45 16.71 -8.53 4.57
N VAL A 46 17.45 -7.81 3.72
CA VAL A 46 18.56 -8.37 2.95
C VAL A 46 19.63 -8.91 3.90
N GLY A 47 20.05 -10.15 3.65
CA GLY A 47 21.05 -10.87 4.46
C GLY A 47 20.47 -11.75 5.58
N LEU A 48 19.18 -11.60 5.91
CA LEU A 48 18.49 -12.51 6.84
C LEU A 48 18.61 -13.94 6.34
N SER A 49 18.81 -14.89 7.25
CA SER A 49 18.81 -16.31 6.89
C SER A 49 17.38 -16.78 6.61
N GLU A 50 17.29 -17.90 5.92
CA GLU A 50 16.05 -18.64 5.77
C GLU A 50 15.32 -18.93 7.10
N ALA A 51 16.06 -19.22 8.17
CA ALA A 51 15.47 -19.46 9.48
C ALA A 51 14.89 -18.16 10.07
N ASP A 52 15.62 -17.05 9.94
CA ASP A 52 15.18 -15.73 10.42
C ASP A 52 13.88 -15.30 9.72
N VAL A 53 13.81 -15.49 8.40
CA VAL A 53 12.60 -15.17 7.62
C VAL A 53 11.42 -16.01 8.08
N ARG A 54 11.61 -17.32 8.33
CA ARG A 54 10.55 -18.20 8.85
C ARG A 54 10.12 -17.81 10.27
N MET A 55 11.02 -17.27 11.09
CA MET A 55 10.69 -16.78 12.43
C MET A 55 9.87 -15.49 12.39
N CYS A 56 10.16 -14.57 11.47
CA CYS A 56 9.50 -13.26 11.44
C CYS A 56 8.27 -13.18 10.52
N ALA A 57 8.26 -13.87 9.39
CA ALA A 57 7.15 -13.87 8.42
C ALA A 57 6.33 -15.17 8.45
N GLY A 58 6.80 -16.19 9.17
CA GLY A 58 6.21 -17.53 9.12
C GLY A 58 6.63 -18.33 7.88
N PHE A 59 5.98 -19.47 7.65
CA PHE A 59 6.21 -20.26 6.45
C PHE A 59 5.58 -19.61 5.22
N PRO A 60 6.28 -19.64 4.06
CA PRO A 60 5.76 -19.04 2.83
C PRO A 60 4.51 -19.79 2.34
N THR A 61 3.60 -19.05 1.71
CA THR A 61 2.41 -19.62 1.08
C THR A 61 2.77 -20.44 -0.16
N ALA A 62 3.82 -20.03 -0.88
CA ALA A 62 4.35 -20.76 -2.01
C ALA A 62 5.87 -20.55 -2.14
N THR A 63 6.56 -21.52 -2.70
CA THR A 63 7.97 -21.41 -3.05
C THR A 63 8.16 -21.81 -4.52
N ALA A 64 8.91 -21.01 -5.28
CA ALA A 64 9.27 -21.29 -6.66
C ALA A 64 10.79 -21.31 -6.79
N ASP A 65 11.34 -22.36 -7.41
CA ASP A 65 12.76 -22.39 -7.76
C ASP A 65 12.99 -21.60 -9.06
N ALA A 66 13.84 -20.58 -9.02
CA ALA A 66 14.23 -19.78 -10.17
C ALA A 66 15.64 -20.16 -10.69
N GLY A 67 16.09 -21.39 -10.39
CA GLY A 67 17.36 -21.95 -10.83
C GLY A 67 18.55 -21.20 -10.24
N GLY A 68 19.49 -20.79 -11.09
CA GLY A 68 20.68 -20.03 -10.66
C GLY A 68 20.37 -18.68 -10.00
N SER A 69 19.13 -18.22 -10.09
CA SER A 69 18.63 -16.99 -9.45
C SER A 69 18.16 -17.18 -8.00
N GLY A 70 18.26 -18.41 -7.48
CA GLY A 70 17.81 -18.81 -6.16
C GLY A 70 16.32 -19.16 -6.09
N GLN A 71 15.82 -19.35 -4.88
CA GLN A 71 14.42 -19.69 -4.61
C GLN A 71 13.61 -18.43 -4.29
N ILE A 72 12.40 -18.31 -4.80
CA ILE A 72 11.48 -17.21 -4.49
C ILE A 72 10.42 -17.73 -3.53
N TRP A 73 10.30 -17.10 -2.37
CA TRP A 73 9.27 -17.37 -1.38
C TRP A 73 8.19 -16.32 -1.45
N THR A 74 6.95 -16.76 -1.62
CA THR A 74 5.79 -15.88 -1.75
C THR A 74 4.91 -15.99 -0.51
N TYR A 75 4.62 -14.84 0.07
CA TYR A 75 3.69 -14.67 1.18
C TYR A 75 2.47 -13.90 0.68
N LYS A 76 1.36 -14.62 0.55
CA LYS A 76 0.11 -14.04 0.06
C LYS A 76 -0.74 -13.55 1.22
N ARG A 77 -1.16 -12.29 1.16
CA ARG A 77 -2.12 -11.69 2.09
C ARG A 77 -3.28 -11.10 1.32
N VAL A 78 -4.48 -11.57 1.63
CA VAL A 78 -5.72 -11.01 1.09
C VAL A 78 -6.35 -10.14 2.17
N VAL A 79 -6.54 -8.87 1.86
CA VAL A 79 -7.26 -7.94 2.73
C VAL A 79 -8.65 -7.78 2.15
N GLN A 80 -9.63 -8.33 2.86
CA GLN A 80 -11.03 -8.24 2.44
C GLN A 80 -11.45 -6.78 2.36
N ARG A 81 -12.14 -6.40 1.26
CA ARG A 81 -12.80 -5.10 1.14
C ARG A 81 -13.91 -5.02 2.19
N GLY A 82 -13.60 -4.42 3.33
CA GLY A 82 -14.63 -4.00 4.30
C GLY A 82 -15.39 -2.79 3.75
N ASN A 83 -16.70 -2.71 4.00
CA ASN A 83 -17.49 -1.52 3.71
C ASN A 83 -17.45 -0.57 4.92
N LEU A 84 -16.38 0.22 5.07
CA LEU A 84 -16.41 1.29 6.05
C LEU A 84 -17.29 2.43 5.51
N SER A 85 -18.54 2.48 5.95
CA SER A 85 -19.45 3.59 5.68
C SER A 85 -19.28 4.64 6.77
N ILE A 86 -18.65 5.77 6.43
CA ILE A 86 -18.56 6.93 7.31
C ILE A 86 -19.74 7.85 6.97
N VAL A 87 -20.67 7.99 7.90
CA VAL A 87 -21.75 8.97 7.80
C VAL A 87 -21.19 10.32 8.22
N VAL A 88 -21.11 11.28 7.30
CA VAL A 88 -20.75 12.66 7.63
C VAL A 88 -21.98 13.31 8.27
N PRO A 89 -21.89 13.76 9.54
CA PRO A 89 -23.01 14.40 10.21
C PRO A 89 -23.49 15.60 9.43
N THR A 90 -24.80 15.75 9.33
CA THR A 90 -25.43 16.91 8.71
C THR A 90 -25.11 18.17 9.52
N LEU A 91 -24.37 19.10 8.92
CA LEU A 91 -24.19 20.44 9.47
C LEU A 91 -25.19 21.37 8.79
N SER A 92 -26.20 21.80 9.53
CA SER A 92 -27.11 22.87 9.10
C SER A 92 -26.43 24.22 9.30
N VAL A 93 -26.07 24.88 8.20
CA VAL A 93 -25.54 26.26 8.23
C VAL A 93 -26.59 27.18 7.60
N GLY A 94 -27.39 27.83 8.45
CA GLY A 94 -28.40 28.80 8.01
C GLY A 94 -29.55 28.17 7.21
N PRO A 95 -30.14 28.89 6.23
CA PRO A 95 -31.32 28.44 5.47
C PRO A 95 -31.01 27.36 4.41
N VAL A 96 -29.80 26.79 4.41
CA VAL A 96 -29.37 25.79 3.44
C VAL A 96 -29.78 24.39 3.94
N PRO A 97 -30.48 23.57 3.13
CA PRO A 97 -30.86 22.22 3.52
C PRO A 97 -29.61 21.40 3.87
N ALA A 98 -29.73 20.61 4.93
CA ALA A 98 -28.67 19.75 5.44
C ALA A 98 -28.14 18.81 4.35
N LEU A 99 -26.91 19.03 3.90
CA LEU A 99 -26.21 18.11 3.00
C LEU A 99 -25.54 17.03 3.86
N GLY A 100 -26.19 15.89 4.00
CA GLY A 100 -25.59 14.67 4.54
C GLY A 100 -24.87 13.91 3.44
N GLY A 101 -23.64 13.46 3.72
CA GLY A 101 -22.85 12.64 2.80
C GLY A 101 -22.48 11.31 3.44
N SER A 102 -22.41 10.25 2.64
CA SER A 102 -21.76 9.01 3.05
C SER A 102 -20.48 8.81 2.23
N LEU A 103 -19.40 8.45 2.92
CA LEU A 103 -18.15 8.08 2.30
C LEU A 103 -17.97 6.57 2.50
N ASN A 104 -18.06 5.82 1.41
CA ASN A 104 -17.73 4.39 1.41
C ASN A 104 -16.24 4.26 1.11
N VAL A 105 -15.47 3.80 2.08
CA VAL A 105 -14.04 3.51 1.90
C VAL A 105 -13.89 2.00 1.95
N ALA A 106 -13.53 1.38 0.81
CA ALA A 106 -13.32 -0.06 0.70
C ALA A 106 -11.85 -0.36 0.32
N PRO A 107 -10.90 -0.19 1.25
CA PRO A 107 -9.51 -0.58 1.00
C PRO A 107 -9.44 -2.10 1.14
N GLY A 108 -9.54 -2.79 0.02
CA GLY A 108 -9.25 -4.21 -0.03
C GLY A 108 -8.58 -4.53 -1.33
N GLY A 109 -7.88 -5.65 -1.33
CA GLY A 109 -6.88 -5.99 -2.30
C GLY A 109 -6.06 -7.16 -1.79
N TYR A 110 -4.91 -7.40 -2.40
CA TYR A 110 -4.02 -8.47 -2.00
C TYR A 110 -2.58 -8.07 -2.23
N CYS A 111 -1.71 -8.58 -1.35
CA CYS A 111 -0.28 -8.46 -1.52
C CYS A 111 0.35 -9.84 -1.63
N ASP A 112 1.15 -10.02 -2.67
CA ASP A 112 2.12 -11.09 -2.79
C ASP A 112 3.50 -10.51 -2.47
N THR A 113 3.99 -10.76 -1.26
CA THR A 113 5.36 -10.41 -0.88
C THR A 113 6.30 -11.52 -1.34
N GLN A 114 7.24 -11.18 -2.21
CA GLN A 114 8.19 -12.09 -2.81
C GLN A 114 9.57 -11.86 -2.21
N VAL A 115 10.11 -12.87 -1.54
CA VAL A 115 11.44 -12.86 -0.94
C VAL A 115 12.33 -13.79 -1.74
N ARG A 116 13.37 -13.26 -2.37
CA ARG A 116 14.36 -14.05 -3.10
C ARG A 116 15.43 -14.54 -2.15
N MET A 117 15.62 -15.85 -2.08
CA MET A 117 16.62 -16.53 -1.28
C MET A 117 17.75 -17.03 -2.18
N VAL A 118 18.97 -16.55 -1.94
CA VAL A 118 20.19 -16.99 -2.64
C VAL A 118 21.20 -17.40 -1.58
N GLY A 119 21.72 -18.63 -1.68
CA GLY A 119 22.69 -19.16 -0.71
C GLY A 119 22.14 -19.19 0.73
N GLY A 120 20.86 -19.47 0.91
CA GLY A 120 20.20 -19.55 2.22
C GLY A 120 19.94 -18.19 2.90
N ARG A 121 20.10 -17.08 2.17
CA ARG A 121 19.90 -15.72 2.69
C ARG A 121 19.03 -14.89 1.74
N VAL A 122 18.35 -13.89 2.30
CA VAL A 122 17.55 -12.93 1.53
C VAL A 122 18.46 -12.09 0.65
N ALA A 123 18.28 -12.20 -0.65
CA ALA A 123 18.96 -11.36 -1.65
C ALA A 123 18.09 -10.16 -2.05
N GLU A 124 16.77 -10.33 -2.08
CA GLU A 124 15.85 -9.31 -2.58
C GLU A 124 14.46 -9.46 -1.95
N VAL A 125 13.77 -8.33 -1.76
CA VAL A 125 12.34 -8.31 -1.41
C VAL A 125 11.59 -7.46 -2.45
N ALA A 126 10.55 -8.03 -3.02
CA ALA A 126 9.66 -7.40 -3.98
C ALA A 126 8.19 -7.61 -3.59
N TYR A 127 7.31 -6.77 -4.12
CA TYR A 127 5.88 -6.83 -3.88
C TYR A 127 5.13 -6.87 -5.20
N ALA A 128 4.07 -7.68 -5.24
CA ALA A 128 3.14 -7.76 -6.35
C ALA A 128 1.69 -7.79 -5.83
N GLY A 129 0.74 -7.58 -6.74
CA GLY A 129 -0.70 -7.61 -6.47
C GLY A 129 -1.34 -6.23 -6.34
N ASP A 130 -2.63 -6.23 -5.99
CA ASP A 130 -3.41 -5.04 -5.67
C ASP A 130 -3.12 -4.59 -4.24
N ASN A 131 -1.91 -4.08 -4.03
CA ASN A 131 -1.30 -3.90 -2.72
C ASN A 131 -1.22 -2.43 -2.26
N ASN A 132 -1.76 -1.51 -3.04
CA ASN A 132 -1.73 -0.08 -2.78
C ASN A 132 -2.97 0.36 -1.99
N LEU A 133 -2.78 1.35 -1.13
CA LEU A 133 -3.86 2.16 -0.55
C LEU A 133 -3.93 3.51 -1.29
N PRO A 134 -5.06 4.26 -1.18
CA PRO A 134 -5.25 5.52 -1.92
C PRO A 134 -4.11 6.54 -1.78
N ASN A 135 -3.37 6.52 -0.66
CA ASN A 135 -2.29 7.44 -0.36
C ASN A 135 -0.90 6.78 -0.21
N ARG A 136 -0.81 5.44 -0.25
CA ARG A 136 0.42 4.70 0.09
C ARG A 136 0.58 3.47 -0.81
N ARG A 137 1.71 3.37 -1.49
CA ARG A 137 2.05 2.16 -2.28
C ARG A 137 2.61 1.05 -1.40
N ASP A 138 2.35 -0.20 -1.77
CA ASP A 138 2.78 -1.41 -1.06
C ASP A 138 2.27 -1.51 0.41
N ALA A 139 1.30 -0.67 0.81
CA ALA A 139 0.87 -0.57 2.20
C ALA A 139 0.19 -1.85 2.72
N LEU A 140 -0.50 -2.61 1.85
CA LEU A 140 -1.10 -3.89 2.27
C LEU A 140 -0.04 -4.96 2.58
N CYS A 141 1.18 -4.81 2.04
CA CYS A 141 2.29 -5.73 2.27
C CYS A 141 2.97 -5.57 3.63
N VAL A 142 2.75 -4.45 4.31
CA VAL A 142 3.37 -4.13 5.61
C VAL A 142 3.13 -5.23 6.63
N SER A 143 1.92 -5.80 6.65
CA SER A 143 1.54 -6.88 7.56
C SER A 143 2.37 -8.18 7.43
N THR A 144 3.12 -8.35 6.33
CA THR A 144 4.04 -9.47 6.13
C THR A 144 5.47 -9.12 6.54
N VAL A 145 5.89 -7.87 6.33
CA VAL A 145 7.30 -7.48 6.43
C VAL A 145 7.66 -6.69 7.68
N ASP A 146 6.69 -6.09 8.37
CA ASP A 146 6.93 -5.23 9.54
C ASP A 146 7.71 -5.96 10.65
N ALA A 147 7.25 -7.15 11.02
CA ALA A 147 7.92 -7.99 12.00
C ALA A 147 9.35 -8.37 11.55
N CYS A 148 9.56 -8.63 10.26
CA CYS A 148 10.88 -8.95 9.72
C CYS A 148 11.83 -7.76 9.69
N VAL A 149 11.31 -6.55 9.43
CA VAL A 149 12.10 -5.31 9.52
C VAL A 149 12.54 -5.08 10.96
N ALA A 150 11.63 -5.23 11.92
CA ALA A 150 11.95 -5.13 13.34
C ALA A 150 12.98 -6.20 13.77
N TYR A 151 12.75 -7.45 13.35
CA TYR A 151 13.64 -8.58 13.62
C TYR A 151 15.06 -8.33 13.08
N ALA A 152 15.17 -7.90 11.82
CA ALA A 152 16.46 -7.60 11.19
C ALA A 152 17.24 -6.51 11.93
N ARG A 153 16.56 -5.46 12.40
CA ARG A 153 17.22 -4.38 13.16
C ARG A 153 17.77 -4.84 14.50
N GLN A 154 17.09 -5.77 15.16
CA GLN A 154 17.53 -6.34 16.44
C GLN A 154 18.69 -7.33 16.26
N HIS A 155 18.69 -8.10 15.17
CA HIS A 155 19.65 -9.18 14.91
C HIS A 155 20.82 -8.76 14.02
N ARG A 156 20.85 -7.49 13.57
CA ARG A 156 22.00 -6.93 12.87
C ARG A 156 23.16 -6.76 13.86
N PRO A 157 24.31 -7.38 13.62
CA PRO A 157 25.51 -7.05 14.39
C PRO A 157 25.82 -5.57 14.18
N ALA A 158 26.17 -4.87 15.26
CA ALA A 158 26.59 -3.47 15.18
C ALA A 158 27.73 -3.35 14.15
N PRO A 159 27.73 -2.29 13.31
CA PRO A 159 28.84 -2.05 12.40
C PRO A 159 30.13 -1.93 13.22
N LYS A 160 31.12 -2.78 12.90
CA LYS A 160 32.49 -2.66 13.42
C LYS A 160 33.22 -1.55 12.69
#